data_AF-A0A6L3V979-F1
#
_entry.id   AF-A0A6L3V979-F1
#
_cell.length_a   1.000
_cell.length_b   1.000
_cell.length_c   1.000
_cell.angle_alpha   90.00
_cell.angle_beta   90.00
_cell.angle_gamma   90.00
#
_symmetry.space_group_name_H-M   'P 1'
#
loop_
_entity.id
_entity.type
_entity.pdbx_description
1 polymer ?
#
loop_
_entity_poly.entity_id
_entity_poly.type
_entity_poly.pdbx_seq_one_letter_code
_entity_poly.pdbx_strand_id
1 'polypeptide(L)'
;MLKELTRIKKKEYDVTIFQTPEFRQRKGYNQVYRLTVEANNHKECMYSVFSTFNVPDRIPEDFKGRFISTGDILYIDEGRKGQHYFQLQTGGWKEINRIHIR
;
A
#
# COMPACT_ATOMS: atom_id res chain seq x y z
N MET A 1 9.27 -18.29 31.68
CA MET A 1 9.88 -17.92 30.39
C MET A 1 8.93 -18.22 29.23
N LEU A 2 7.82 -17.46 29.10
CA LEU A 2 6.81 -17.70 28.04
C LEU A 2 6.67 -16.51 27.05
N LYS A 3 7.40 -15.41 27.27
CA LYS A 3 7.29 -14.19 26.45
C LYS A 3 8.16 -14.20 25.18
N GLU A 4 9.09 -15.15 25.03
CA GLU A 4 9.99 -15.21 23.87
C GLU A 4 9.44 -16.02 22.68
N LEU A 5 8.40 -16.84 22.88
CA LEU A 5 7.82 -17.71 21.85
C LEU A 5 6.80 -17.02 20.92
N THR A 6 6.45 -15.76 21.16
CA THR A 6 5.42 -15.03 20.39
C THR A 6 5.95 -13.80 19.68
N ARG A 7 7.24 -13.77 19.31
CA ARG A 7 7.72 -12.76 18.36
C ARG A 7 7.15 -13.14 16.99
N ILE A 8 5.93 -12.68 16.68
CA ILE A 8 5.35 -12.79 15.35
C ILE A 8 6.39 -12.21 14.40
N LYS A 9 6.98 -13.07 13.57
CA LYS A 9 8.01 -12.66 12.63
C LYS A 9 7.34 -11.72 11.65
N LYS A 10 7.74 -10.45 11.66
CA LYS A 10 7.30 -9.47 10.66
C LYS A 10 7.62 -10.04 9.28
N LYS A 11 6.68 -9.90 8.37
CA LYS A 11 6.84 -10.28 6.97
C LYS A 11 7.19 -9.04 6.18
N GLU A 12 8.02 -9.21 5.18
CA GLU A 12 8.24 -8.20 4.15
C GLU A 12 7.14 -8.32 3.11
N TYR A 13 6.54 -7.18 2.80
CA TYR A 13 5.56 -7.01 1.74
C TYR A 13 6.16 -6.10 0.68
N ASP A 14 6.11 -6.53 -0.58
CA ASP A 14 6.46 -5.66 -1.69
C ASP A 14 5.21 -4.90 -2.12
N VAL A 15 5.21 -3.59 -1.87
CA VAL A 15 4.07 -2.72 -2.08
C VAL A 15 4.33 -1.82 -3.28
N THR A 16 3.37 -1.78 -4.20
CA THR A 16 3.35 -0.82 -5.30
C THR A 16 2.16 0.12 -5.15
N ILE A 17 2.42 1.42 -5.23
CA ILE A 17 1.40 2.47 -5.13
C ILE A 17 0.97 2.87 -6.53
N PHE A 18 -0.35 2.80 -6.77
CA PHE A 18 -0.99 3.20 -8.00
C PHE A 18 -1.90 4.40 -7.76
N GLN A 19 -1.73 5.45 -8.56
CA GLN A 19 -2.53 6.67 -8.49
C GLN A 19 -3.03 7.06 -9.87
N THR A 20 -4.17 7.72 -9.92
CA THR A 20 -4.60 8.44 -11.13
C THR A 20 -3.90 9.80 -11.22
N PRO A 21 -3.61 10.30 -12.44
CA PRO A 21 -3.03 11.62 -12.67
C PRO A 21 -3.83 12.73 -12.00
N GLU A 22 -5.15 12.64 -12.06
CA GLU A 22 -6.07 13.63 -11.50
C GLU A 22 -6.86 13.06 -10.33
N PHE A 23 -7.20 13.93 -9.37
CA PHE A 23 -8.08 13.58 -8.27
C PHE A 23 -9.47 13.16 -8.77
N ARG A 24 -10.06 12.15 -8.13
CA ARG A 24 -11.41 11.61 -8.42
C ARG A 24 -11.57 10.94 -9.79
N GLN A 25 -10.50 10.84 -10.57
CA GLN A 25 -10.49 10.03 -11.78
C GLN A 25 -10.62 8.54 -11.42
N ARG A 26 -11.34 7.77 -12.25
CA ARG A 26 -11.64 6.35 -11.98
C ARG A 26 -10.83 5.37 -12.84
N LYS A 27 -9.97 5.87 -13.72
CA LYS A 27 -9.21 5.10 -14.72
C LYS A 27 -7.87 5.78 -15.00
N GLY A 28 -6.94 5.03 -15.60
CA GLY A 28 -5.61 5.55 -15.97
C GLY A 28 -4.64 5.54 -14.79
N TYR A 29 -4.65 4.47 -14.00
CA TYR A 29 -3.72 4.32 -12.89
C TYR A 29 -2.30 4.16 -13.41
N ASN A 30 -1.38 4.92 -12.82
CA ASN A 30 0.05 4.80 -13.03
C ASN A 30 0.72 4.33 -11.74
N GLN A 31 1.75 3.50 -11.88
CA GLN A 31 2.66 3.21 -10.77
C GLN A 31 3.43 4.48 -10.42
N VAL A 32 3.28 4.96 -9.19
CA VAL A 32 4.00 6.16 -8.72
C VAL A 32 5.18 5.82 -7.82
N TYR A 33 5.16 4.65 -7.17
CA TYR A 33 6.20 4.23 -6.25
C TYR A 33 6.14 2.74 -5.93
N ARG A 34 7.28 2.13 -5.60
CA ARG A 34 7.37 0.75 -5.11
C ARG A 34 8.32 0.72 -3.92
N LEU A 35 7.95 -0.01 -2.87
CA LEU A 35 8.72 -0.11 -1.63
C LEU A 35 8.49 -1.44 -0.93
N THR A 36 9.43 -1.83 -0.09
CA THR A 36 9.28 -2.96 0.83
C THR A 36 8.82 -2.46 2.20
N VAL A 37 7.81 -3.13 2.78
CA VAL A 37 7.27 -2.80 4.10
C VAL A 37 7.29 -4.03 5.01
N GLU A 38 7.88 -3.89 6.20
CA GLU A 38 7.80 -4.92 7.24
C GLU A 38 6.54 -4.76 8.10
N ALA A 39 5.65 -5.75 8.08
CA ALA A 39 4.43 -5.74 8.88
C ALA A 39 3.99 -7.15 9.32
N ASN A 40 3.08 -7.25 10.29
CA ASN A 40 2.53 -8.54 10.72
C ASN A 40 1.40 -9.02 9.79
N ASN A 41 0.65 -8.10 9.18
CA ASN A 41 -0.48 -8.37 8.30
C ASN A 41 -0.72 -7.21 7.31
N HIS A 42 -1.62 -7.41 6.33
CA HIS A 42 -1.95 -6.38 5.34
C HIS A 42 -2.47 -5.09 5.96
N LYS A 43 -3.25 -5.15 7.04
CA LYS A 43 -3.80 -3.94 7.68
C LYS A 43 -2.69 -3.05 8.23
N GLU A 44 -1.72 -3.63 8.93
CA GLU A 44 -0.54 -2.91 9.42
C GLU A 44 0.34 -2.41 8.26
N CYS A 45 0.52 -3.23 7.21
CA CYS A 45 1.23 -2.84 6.00
C CYS A 45 0.61 -1.59 5.36
N MET A 46 -0.71 -1.61 5.10
CA MET A 46 -1.43 -0.49 4.51
C MET A 46 -1.43 0.75 5.40
N TYR A 47 -1.51 0.57 6.73
CA TYR A 47 -1.40 1.68 7.68
C TYR A 47 -0.01 2.32 7.65
N SER A 48 1.05 1.50 7.63
CA SER A 48 2.43 1.98 7.53
C SER A 48 2.63 2.81 6.26
N VAL A 49 2.23 2.26 5.10
CA VAL A 49 2.26 2.98 3.82
C VAL A 49 1.50 4.30 3.91
N PHE A 50 0.25 4.29 4.36
CA PHE A 50 -0.54 5.52 4.48
C PHE A 50 0.14 6.56 5.39
N SER A 51 0.72 6.14 6.52
CA SER A 51 1.40 7.05 7.45
C SER A 51 2.72 7.62 6.91
N THR A 52 3.38 6.92 5.99
CA THR A 52 4.59 7.40 5.32
C THR A 52 4.23 8.42 4.24
N PHE A 53 3.25 8.12 3.39
CA PHE A 53 2.94 8.93 2.21
C PHE A 53 1.93 10.06 2.44
N ASN A 54 1.41 10.21 3.66
CA ASN A 54 0.52 11.31 4.04
C ASN A 54 1.09 12.23 5.14
N VAL A 55 2.37 12.07 5.48
CA VAL A 55 3.10 12.98 6.37
C VAL A 55 4.26 13.57 5.57
N PRO A 56 4.29 14.89 5.31
CA PRO A 56 5.30 15.52 4.45
C PRO A 56 6.74 15.10 4.77
N ASP A 57 7.09 15.10 6.06
CA ASP A 57 8.45 14.78 6.53
C ASP A 57 8.85 13.31 6.41
N ARG A 58 7.90 12.41 6.10
CA ARG A 58 8.15 10.97 5.96
C ARG A 58 8.18 10.50 4.51
N ILE A 59 7.82 11.37 3.58
CA ILE A 59 7.75 11.03 2.16
C ILE A 59 9.18 10.89 1.61
N PRO A 60 9.52 9.76 0.95
CA PRO A 60 10.78 9.62 0.25
C PRO A 60 10.98 10.72 -0.79
N GLU A 61 12.19 11.27 -0.90
CA GLU A 61 12.51 12.38 -1.82
C GLU A 61 12.31 12.01 -3.29
N ASP A 62 12.39 10.73 -3.63
CA ASP A 62 12.19 10.19 -4.97
C ASP A 62 10.72 9.82 -5.27
N PHE A 63 9.80 10.07 -4.34
CA PHE A 63 8.38 9.89 -4.55
C PHE A 63 7.81 10.92 -5.52
N LYS A 64 7.26 10.44 -6.65
CA LYS A 64 6.70 11.29 -7.72
C LYS A 64 5.17 11.37 -7.70
N GLY A 65 4.55 10.80 -6.67
CA GLY A 65 3.09 10.80 -6.52
C GLY A 65 2.58 11.98 -5.70
N ARG A 66 1.27 11.97 -5.46
CA ARG A 66 0.58 12.85 -4.52
C ARG A 66 0.32 12.11 -3.20
N PHE A 67 -0.10 12.81 -2.15
CA PHE A 67 -0.58 12.13 -0.94
C PHE A 67 -1.64 11.08 -1.28
N ILE A 68 -1.63 9.97 -0.54
CA ILE A 68 -2.59 8.89 -0.75
C ILE A 68 -3.99 9.38 -0.37
N SER A 69 -4.95 9.09 -1.23
CA SER A 69 -6.32 9.56 -1.12
C SER A 69 -7.32 8.51 -1.62
N THR A 70 -8.61 8.75 -1.39
CA THR A 70 -9.68 7.89 -1.87
C THR A 70 -9.57 7.66 -3.39
N GLY A 71 -9.58 6.39 -3.79
CA GLY A 71 -9.45 5.93 -5.16
C GLY A 71 -8.06 5.35 -5.47
N ASP A 72 -7.03 5.73 -4.72
CA ASP A 72 -5.67 5.21 -4.91
C ASP A 72 -5.58 3.74 -4.47
N ILE A 73 -4.63 3.02 -5.05
CA ILE A 73 -4.55 1.57 -4.92
C ILE A 73 -3.17 1.15 -4.45
N LEU A 74 -3.13 0.22 -3.50
CA LEU A 74 -1.94 -0.52 -3.12
C LEU A 74 -2.03 -1.91 -3.71
N TYR A 75 -1.01 -2.27 -4.48
CA TYR A 75 -0.74 -3.65 -4.84
C TYR A 75 0.27 -4.21 -3.84
N ILE A 76 -0.04 -5.34 -3.24
CA ILE A 76 0.80 -6.03 -2.27
C ILE A 76 1.16 -7.40 -2.85
N ASP A 77 2.44 -7.62 -3.09
CA ASP A 77 2.99 -8.90 -3.54
C ASP A 77 3.69 -9.60 -2.36
N GLU A 78 3.21 -10.80 -2.03
CA GLU A 78 3.82 -11.68 -1.02
C GLU A 78 4.59 -12.85 -1.66
N GLY A 79 4.88 -12.76 -2.96
CA GLY A 79 5.49 -13.82 -3.76
C GLY A 79 4.61 -15.06 -3.78
N ARG A 80 5.04 -16.11 -3.06
CA ARG A 80 4.33 -17.42 -3.06
C ARG A 80 2.96 -17.38 -2.40
N LYS A 81 2.65 -16.36 -1.60
CA LYS A 81 1.35 -16.25 -0.90
C LYS A 81 0.29 -15.48 -1.69
N GLY A 82 0.65 -15.02 -2.89
CA GLY A 82 -0.26 -14.35 -3.79
C GLY A 82 -0.06 -12.84 -3.82
N GLN A 83 -1.00 -12.22 -4.52
CA GLN A 83 -0.97 -10.82 -4.90
C GLN A 83 -2.34 -10.23 -4.59
N HIS A 84 -2.35 -9.07 -3.95
CA HIS A 84 -3.57 -8.44 -3.47
C HIS A 84 -3.63 -6.98 -3.92
N TYR A 85 -4.80 -6.52 -4.31
CA TYR A 85 -5.05 -5.12 -4.61
C TYR A 85 -5.99 -4.54 -3.56
N PHE A 86 -5.60 -3.43 -2.95
CA PHE A 86 -6.42 -2.71 -1.98
C PHE A 86 -6.65 -1.29 -2.46
N GLN A 87 -7.91 -0.90 -2.61
CA GLN A 87 -8.29 0.48 -2.94
C GLN A 87 -8.69 1.23 -1.68
N LEU A 88 -8.19 2.45 -1.52
CA LEU A 88 -8.67 3.33 -0.47
C LEU A 88 -10.06 3.84 -0.85
N GLN A 89 -11.08 3.47 -0.07
CA GLN A 89 -12.45 3.92 -0.25
C GLN A 89 -12.92 4.73 0.96
N THR A 90 -14.10 5.35 0.85
CA THR A 90 -14.79 5.86 2.03
C THR A 90 -15.00 4.71 3.02
N GLY A 91 -14.53 4.87 4.25
CA GLY A 91 -14.55 3.82 5.28
C GLY A 91 -13.29 2.96 5.35
N GLY A 92 -12.28 3.23 4.51
CA GLY A 92 -10.96 2.60 4.59
C GLY A 92 -10.60 1.74 3.38
N TRP A 93 -9.56 0.92 3.56
CA TRP A 93 -9.05 0.03 2.53
C TRP A 93 -10.01 -1.13 2.25
N LYS A 94 -10.29 -1.38 0.98
CA LYS A 94 -11.05 -2.55 0.52
C LYS A 94 -10.28 -3.31 -0.54
N GLU A 95 -10.29 -4.62 -0.41
CA GLU A 95 -9.71 -5.51 -1.42
C GLU A 95 -10.52 -5.45 -2.72
N ILE A 96 -9.83 -5.43 -3.86
CA ILE A 96 -10.41 -5.44 -5.20
C ILE A 96 -9.74 -6.52 -6.04
N ASN A 97 -10.47 -7.09 -7.00
CA ASN A 97 -9.99 -8.26 -7.75
C ASN A 97 -8.87 -7.95 -8.74
N ARG A 98 -8.91 -6.78 -9.39
CA ARG A 98 -7.93 -6.38 -10.41
C ARG A 98 -7.99 -4.88 -10.67
N ILE A 99 -6.90 -4.35 -11.22
CA ILE A 99 -6.83 -3.00 -11.77
C ILE A 99 -6.59 -3.06 -13.28
N HIS A 100 -7.18 -2.11 -14.01
CA HIS A 100 -6.79 -1.86 -15.40
C HIS A 100 -5.67 -0.84 -15.39
N ILE A 101 -4.43 -1.33 -15.45
CA ILE A 101 -3.25 -0.51 -15.76
C ILE A 101 -3.24 -0.31 -17.28
N ARG A 102 -3.05 0.93 -17.74
CA ARG A 102 -2.89 1.24 -19.16
C ARG A 102 -1.42 1.54 -19.45
#